data_AF-A0A2V8PTG0-F1
#
_entry.id   AF-A0A2V8PTG0-F1
#
_cell.length_a   1.000
_cell.length_b   1.000
_cell.length_c   1.000
_cell.angle_alpha   90.00
_cell.angle_beta   90.00
_cell.angle_gamma   90.00
#
_symmetry.space_group_name_H-M   'P 1'
#
loop_
_entity.id
_entity.type
_entity.pdbx_description
1 polymer ?
#
loop_
_entity_poly.entity_id
_entity_poly.type
_entity_poly.pdbx_seq_one_letter_code
_entity_poly.pdbx_strand_id
1 'polypeptide(L)'
;MTRPTVGTYWRTVQHLRGSQLAALAQRRVLRRETLRRWKFVAVVLQKVSQPASFPEWQAPSALQAIETREFRFLNVTHPPSAYIPWSSREFSRLWLYHLNYCDFLNVDLCAFERRFHLVRALDVALDWCTQNTTGMEVGWEPYPLSLRIVNWLKFIMRNAERAEALGKGETLQALLAGLRIQALALEARLETHLLANHLMKNIKALMFAGALLGAPESSRWWAKGERLLQRELAEQILADGGHFERSPMYHAEVLEDLLDIRTLASACGCLMKCAPQLSACIAQMAAFLRRILHPDGEIPLFNDSALEIARPAGQLLTLTGDSVAVPSIARPEVSILDDTGYAVIRAPSSGGCLIFDCGPLGPDYQ
;
A
#
# COMPACT_ATOMS: atom_id res chain seq x y z
N MET A 1 6.88 0.98 30.24
CA MET A 1 8.00 1.03 29.26
C MET A 1 9.16 1.78 29.90
N THR A 2 10.31 1.15 30.03
CA THR A 2 11.56 1.79 30.46
C THR A 2 11.99 2.81 29.41
N ARG A 3 12.45 4.00 29.83
CA ARG A 3 12.98 4.99 28.88
C ARG A 3 14.25 4.42 28.22
N PRO A 4 14.43 4.56 26.89
CA PRO A 4 15.62 4.07 26.22
C PRO A 4 16.88 4.72 26.82
N THR A 5 17.97 3.95 26.93
CA THR A 5 19.26 4.49 27.40
C THR A 5 19.87 5.41 26.33
N VAL A 6 20.79 6.30 26.73
CA VAL A 6 21.58 7.11 25.79
C VAL A 6 22.32 6.23 24.78
N GLY A 7 22.86 5.09 25.23
CA GLY A 7 23.52 4.12 24.36
C GLY A 7 22.57 3.43 23.37
N THR A 8 21.29 3.26 23.72
CA THR A 8 20.25 2.80 22.78
C THR A 8 19.97 3.88 21.74
N TYR A 9 19.81 5.13 22.17
CA TYR A 9 19.58 6.26 21.25
C TYR A 9 20.73 6.46 20.26
N TRP A 10 21.97 6.42 20.74
CA TRP A 10 23.16 6.55 19.89
C TRP A 10 23.22 5.44 18.83
N ARG A 11 22.99 4.19 19.26
CA ARG A 11 22.99 3.04 18.35
C ARG A 11 21.92 3.12 17.28
N THR A 12 20.79 3.77 17.53
CA THR A 12 19.77 4.03 16.50
C THR A 12 20.15 5.21 15.60
N VAL A 13 20.57 6.34 16.19
CA VAL A 13 20.80 7.59 15.47
C VAL A 13 22.03 7.55 14.56
N GLN A 14 23.08 6.79 14.91
CA GLN A 14 24.34 6.74 14.16
C GLN A 14 24.19 6.20 12.74
N HIS A 15 23.14 5.42 12.46
CA HIS A 15 22.89 4.86 11.13
C HIS A 15 21.95 5.75 10.28
N LEU A 16 21.26 6.71 10.90
CA LEU A 16 20.32 7.57 10.19
C LEU A 16 21.04 8.61 9.33
N ARG A 17 20.55 8.81 8.12
CA ARG A 17 21.02 9.89 7.24
C ARG A 17 20.67 11.25 7.83
N GLY A 18 21.47 12.27 7.55
CA GLY A 18 21.18 13.64 7.98
C GLY A 18 19.78 14.14 7.59
N SER A 19 19.25 13.70 6.44
CA SER A 19 17.88 13.97 6.01
C SER A 19 16.82 13.30 6.89
N GLN A 20 17.04 12.06 7.36
CA GLN A 20 16.12 11.37 8.27
C GLN A 20 16.11 12.07 9.64
N LEU A 21 17.27 12.51 10.14
CA LEU A 21 17.37 13.28 11.37
C LEU A 21 16.65 14.62 11.28
N ALA A 22 16.83 15.34 10.16
CA ALA A 22 16.09 16.58 9.91
C ALA A 22 14.58 16.35 9.87
N ALA A 23 14.11 15.29 9.20
CA ALA A 23 12.69 14.93 9.13
C ALA A 23 12.12 14.53 10.50
N LEU A 24 12.86 13.78 11.32
CA LEU A 24 12.48 13.43 12.69
C LEU A 24 12.39 14.66 13.60
N ALA A 25 13.36 15.56 13.51
CA ALA A 25 13.36 16.82 14.26
C ALA A 25 12.18 17.70 13.84
N GLN A 26 11.96 17.87 12.54
CA GLN A 26 10.80 18.60 12.01
C GLN A 26 9.49 18.01 12.52
N ARG A 27 9.32 16.68 12.49
CA ARG A 27 8.10 15.99 12.98
C ARG A 27 7.84 16.20 14.47
N ARG A 28 8.90 16.31 15.28
CA ARG A 28 8.79 16.50 16.74
C ARG A 28 8.55 17.97 17.13
N VAL A 29 9.11 18.91 16.35
CA VAL A 29 9.06 20.35 16.66
C VAL A 29 7.86 21.02 16.01
N LEU A 30 7.51 20.66 14.77
CA LEU A 30 6.37 21.23 14.06
C LEU A 30 5.07 20.60 14.60
N ARG A 31 4.12 21.46 14.97
CA ARG A 31 2.77 21.00 15.33
C ARG A 31 2.14 20.27 14.15
N ARG A 32 1.43 19.18 14.43
CA ARG A 32 0.60 18.50 13.43
C ARG A 32 -0.38 19.53 12.84
N GLU A 33 -0.36 19.67 11.51
CA GLU A 33 -1.23 20.63 10.83
C GLU A 33 -2.71 20.23 11.04
N THR A 34 -3.53 21.20 11.41
CA THR A 34 -4.97 21.00 11.57
C THR A 34 -5.66 21.13 10.21
N LEU A 35 -6.73 20.35 9.99
CA LEU A 35 -7.47 20.34 8.72
C LEU A 35 -8.01 21.73 8.32
N ARG A 36 -8.17 22.64 9.29
CA ARG A 36 -8.69 24.01 9.12
C ARG A 36 -7.92 24.86 8.11
N ARG A 37 -6.67 24.49 7.80
CA ARG A 37 -5.85 25.24 6.83
C ARG A 37 -6.35 25.09 5.39
N TRP A 38 -6.97 23.97 5.04
CA TRP A 38 -7.27 23.66 3.65
C TRP A 38 -8.71 23.99 3.30
N LYS A 39 -8.87 24.83 2.29
CA LYS A 39 -10.18 25.23 1.79
C LYS A 39 -10.83 24.11 0.99
N PHE A 40 -12.15 24.02 1.07
CA PHE A 40 -12.94 23.22 0.14
C PHE A 40 -12.72 23.74 -1.29
N VAL A 41 -12.50 22.80 -2.21
CA VAL A 41 -12.38 23.05 -3.64
C VAL A 41 -13.16 21.95 -4.34
N ALA A 42 -13.86 22.29 -5.42
CA ALA A 42 -14.52 21.28 -6.24
C ALA A 42 -13.46 20.35 -6.85
N VAL A 43 -13.62 19.05 -6.67
CA VAL A 43 -12.71 18.02 -7.18
C VAL A 43 -13.52 17.07 -8.03
N VAL A 44 -13.07 16.84 -9.25
CA VAL A 44 -13.69 15.88 -10.16
C VAL A 44 -12.86 14.60 -10.21
N LEU A 45 -13.49 13.47 -10.52
CA LEU A 45 -12.76 12.26 -10.88
C LEU A 45 -12.25 12.45 -12.33
N GLN A 46 -10.95 12.30 -12.55
CA GLN A 46 -10.39 12.33 -13.90
C GLN A 46 -10.77 11.06 -14.65
N LYS A 47 -11.05 11.22 -15.95
CA LYS A 47 -11.35 10.07 -16.83
C LYS A 47 -10.09 9.26 -17.08
N VAL A 48 -10.22 7.95 -16.99
CA VAL A 48 -9.19 7.02 -17.45
C VAL A 48 -9.36 6.78 -18.95
N SER A 49 -8.25 6.68 -19.68
CA SER A 49 -8.22 6.40 -21.12
C SER A 49 -8.54 4.95 -21.44
N GLN A 50 -8.24 4.03 -20.51
CA GLN A 50 -8.52 2.60 -20.63
C GLN A 50 -9.00 2.04 -19.28
N PRO A 51 -9.80 0.96 -19.27
CA PRO A 51 -10.19 0.30 -18.04
C PRO A 51 -8.96 -0.20 -17.26
N ALA A 52 -8.72 0.37 -16.08
CA ALA A 52 -7.69 -0.12 -15.18
C ALA A 52 -8.18 -1.37 -14.46
N SER A 53 -7.53 -2.50 -14.68
CA SER A 53 -7.80 -3.72 -13.91
C SER A 53 -6.89 -3.78 -12.69
N PHE A 54 -7.42 -3.34 -11.55
CA PHE A 54 -6.80 -3.60 -10.26
C PHE A 54 -7.47 -4.82 -9.64
N PRO A 55 -6.71 -5.78 -9.07
CA PRO A 55 -7.31 -6.88 -8.36
C PRO A 55 -8.14 -6.42 -7.15
N GLU A 56 -9.22 -7.13 -6.84
CA GLU A 56 -10.00 -6.91 -5.61
C GLU A 56 -9.25 -7.41 -4.38
N TRP A 57 -9.63 -6.88 -3.21
CA TRP A 57 -9.13 -7.34 -1.91
C TRP A 57 -10.18 -8.20 -1.21
N GLN A 58 -9.88 -9.50 -1.04
CA GLN A 58 -10.67 -10.45 -0.23
C GLN A 58 -12.20 -10.27 -0.36
N ALA A 59 -12.72 -10.29 -1.60
CA ALA A 59 -14.07 -9.82 -1.92
C ALA A 59 -15.20 -10.39 -1.02
N PRO A 60 -15.26 -11.69 -0.69
CA PRO A 60 -16.30 -12.20 0.21
C PRO A 60 -16.29 -11.54 1.59
N SER A 61 -15.12 -11.45 2.24
CA SER A 61 -14.96 -10.82 3.55
C SER A 61 -15.19 -9.30 3.50
N ALA A 62 -14.79 -8.65 2.41
CA ALA A 62 -15.03 -7.24 2.18
C ALA A 62 -16.52 -6.90 2.06
N LEU A 63 -17.29 -7.69 1.31
CA LEU A 63 -18.73 -7.53 1.18
C LEU A 63 -19.44 -7.69 2.53
N GLN A 64 -19.06 -8.71 3.31
CA GLN A 64 -19.57 -8.91 4.66
C GLN A 64 -19.27 -7.70 5.56
N ALA A 65 -18.03 -7.19 5.56
CA ALA A 65 -17.65 -6.03 6.37
C ALA A 65 -18.44 -4.76 6.00
N ILE A 66 -18.67 -4.51 4.70
CA ILE A 66 -19.49 -3.38 4.22
C ILE A 66 -20.94 -3.50 4.69
N GLU A 67 -21.51 -4.71 4.59
CA GLU A 67 -22.90 -4.98 4.92
C GLU A 67 -23.15 -4.87 6.43
N THR A 68 -22.41 -5.64 7.23
CA THR A 68 -22.65 -5.83 8.66
C THR A 68 -21.94 -4.82 9.54
N ARG A 69 -20.90 -4.13 9.03
CA ARG A 69 -19.95 -3.32 9.82
C ARG A 69 -19.25 -4.13 10.93
N GLU A 70 -19.12 -5.44 10.71
CA GLU A 70 -18.24 -6.30 11.48
C GLU A 70 -16.82 -6.21 10.92
N PHE A 71 -15.85 -6.01 11.79
CA PHE A 71 -14.44 -5.90 11.40
C PHE A 71 -13.59 -6.82 12.24
N ARG A 72 -12.81 -7.68 11.59
CA ARG A 72 -11.87 -8.60 12.26
C ARG A 72 -10.45 -8.35 11.77
N PHE A 73 -9.59 -7.92 12.67
CA PHE A 73 -8.16 -7.72 12.42
C PHE A 73 -7.36 -8.28 13.58
N LEU A 74 -6.19 -8.89 13.30
CA LEU A 74 -5.29 -9.43 14.35
C LEU A 74 -6.01 -10.36 15.34
N ASN A 75 -6.93 -11.21 14.84
CA ASN A 75 -7.78 -12.09 15.64
C ASN A 75 -8.73 -11.40 16.64
N VAL A 76 -8.91 -10.08 16.54
CA VAL A 76 -9.85 -9.30 17.37
C VAL A 76 -11.00 -8.82 16.49
N THR A 77 -12.23 -9.15 16.90
CA THR A 77 -13.46 -8.78 16.19
C THR A 77 -14.16 -7.62 16.89
N HIS A 78 -14.49 -6.60 16.12
CA HIS A 78 -15.54 -5.64 16.46
C HIS A 78 -16.87 -6.15 15.89
N PRO A 79 -17.87 -6.46 16.75
CA PRO A 79 -19.14 -7.03 16.31
C PRO A 79 -19.95 -6.04 15.45
N PRO A 80 -20.98 -6.52 14.71
CA PRO A 80 -21.88 -5.66 13.96
C PRO A 80 -22.45 -4.52 14.82
N SER A 81 -22.27 -3.28 14.36
CA SER A 81 -22.73 -2.09 15.08
C SER A 81 -23.06 -0.94 14.13
N ALA A 82 -23.93 -0.03 14.58
CA ALA A 82 -24.17 1.22 13.87
C ALA A 82 -22.94 2.14 13.90
N TYR A 83 -22.12 2.06 14.96
CA TYR A 83 -20.92 2.86 15.14
C TYR A 83 -19.68 2.11 14.66
N ILE A 84 -18.82 2.78 13.88
CA ILE A 84 -17.54 2.24 13.43
C ILE A 84 -16.43 2.84 14.31
N PRO A 85 -15.57 2.03 14.95
CA PRO A 85 -14.63 2.49 15.98
C PRO A 85 -13.35 3.09 15.38
N TRP A 86 -13.47 4.05 14.45
CA TRP A 86 -12.34 4.60 13.69
C TRP A 86 -11.13 5.05 14.52
N SER A 87 -11.38 5.53 15.74
CA SER A 87 -10.36 5.99 16.69
C SER A 87 -10.65 5.57 18.13
N SER A 88 -11.37 4.46 18.34
CA SER A 88 -11.70 3.99 19.69
C SER A 88 -10.44 3.62 20.47
N ARG A 89 -10.43 3.92 21.78
CA ARG A 89 -9.33 3.54 22.69
C ARG A 89 -9.38 2.07 23.11
N GLU A 90 -10.45 1.36 22.76
CA GLU A 90 -10.67 -0.05 23.10
C GLU A 90 -9.82 -1.01 22.24
N PHE A 91 -9.40 -0.57 21.05
CA PHE A 91 -8.64 -1.37 20.12
C PHE A 91 -7.16 -0.97 20.10
N SER A 92 -6.30 -1.95 19.79
CA SER A 92 -4.88 -1.67 19.60
C SER A 92 -4.67 -0.72 18.42
N ARG A 93 -3.56 0.01 18.44
CA ARG A 93 -3.25 0.96 17.36
C ARG A 93 -3.13 0.27 16.00
N LEU A 94 -2.51 -0.92 15.95
CA LEU A 94 -2.39 -1.68 14.71
C LEU A 94 -3.74 -2.19 14.22
N TRP A 95 -4.65 -2.60 15.12
CA TRP A 95 -6.03 -2.94 14.75
C TRP A 95 -6.74 -1.74 14.10
N LEU A 96 -6.60 -0.56 14.71
CA LEU A 96 -7.17 0.67 14.15
C LEU A 96 -6.54 1.05 12.81
N TYR A 97 -5.26 0.75 12.59
CA TYR A 97 -4.62 0.96 11.29
C TYR A 97 -5.32 0.11 10.23
N HIS A 98 -5.47 -1.20 10.44
CA HIS A 98 -6.17 -2.08 9.49
C HIS A 98 -7.60 -1.60 9.18
N LEU A 99 -8.34 -1.17 10.21
CA LEU A 99 -9.66 -0.56 9.98
C LEU A 99 -9.57 0.66 9.07
N ASN A 100 -8.61 1.54 9.33
CA ASN A 100 -8.41 2.79 8.60
C ASN A 100 -7.73 2.63 7.23
N TYR A 101 -7.21 1.45 6.87
CA TYR A 101 -6.75 1.17 5.50
C TYR A 101 -7.95 1.12 4.54
N CYS A 102 -9.11 0.73 5.05
CA CYS A 102 -10.32 0.50 4.26
C CYS A 102 -10.09 -0.46 3.08
N ASP A 103 -9.28 -1.50 3.26
CA ASP A 103 -9.04 -2.51 2.22
C ASP A 103 -10.35 -3.16 1.75
N PHE A 104 -11.33 -3.30 2.65
CA PHE A 104 -12.67 -3.79 2.36
C PHE A 104 -13.47 -2.94 1.36
N LEU A 105 -13.06 -1.70 1.06
CA LEU A 105 -13.68 -0.90 -0.01
C LEU A 105 -13.07 -1.19 -1.39
N ASN A 106 -11.91 -1.85 -1.46
CA ASN A 106 -11.23 -2.19 -2.71
C ASN A 106 -11.88 -3.41 -3.40
N VAL A 107 -13.18 -3.28 -3.71
CA VAL A 107 -14.02 -4.25 -4.41
C VAL A 107 -14.82 -3.58 -5.53
N ASP A 108 -15.23 -4.36 -6.53
CA ASP A 108 -16.12 -3.92 -7.60
C ASP A 108 -17.58 -4.13 -7.20
N LEU A 109 -18.36 -3.05 -7.16
CA LEU A 109 -19.78 -3.04 -6.79
C LEU A 109 -20.66 -2.49 -7.93
N CYS A 110 -20.16 -2.51 -9.17
CA CYS A 110 -20.88 -1.99 -10.34
C CYS A 110 -22.13 -2.81 -10.69
N ALA A 111 -22.06 -4.12 -10.45
CA ALA A 111 -23.12 -5.05 -10.79
C ALA A 111 -24.44 -4.72 -10.08
N PHE A 112 -25.58 -4.96 -10.75
CA PHE A 112 -26.89 -4.51 -10.27
C PHE A 112 -27.25 -5.10 -8.89
N GLU A 113 -26.93 -6.37 -8.69
CA GLU A 113 -27.12 -7.12 -7.46
C GLU A 113 -26.30 -6.58 -6.28
N ARG A 114 -25.18 -5.87 -6.55
CA ARG A 114 -24.34 -5.23 -5.53
C ARG A 114 -24.78 -3.81 -5.18
N ARG A 115 -25.95 -3.35 -5.66
CA ARG A 115 -26.51 -2.02 -5.37
C ARG A 115 -26.55 -1.71 -3.87
N PHE A 116 -26.97 -2.67 -3.05
CA PHE A 116 -27.04 -2.49 -1.61
C PHE A 116 -25.65 -2.24 -1.02
N HIS A 117 -24.67 -3.10 -1.35
CA HIS A 117 -23.28 -2.95 -0.93
C HIS A 117 -22.68 -1.62 -1.39
N LEU A 118 -22.97 -1.16 -2.61
CA LEU A 118 -22.48 0.12 -3.11
C LEU A 118 -22.95 1.31 -2.25
N VAL A 119 -24.25 1.36 -1.94
CA VAL A 119 -24.79 2.42 -1.07
C VAL A 119 -24.16 2.36 0.32
N ARG A 120 -24.03 1.14 0.89
CA ARG A 120 -23.40 0.94 2.20
C ARG A 120 -21.93 1.33 2.22
N ALA A 121 -21.17 1.01 1.18
CA ALA A 121 -19.76 1.37 1.03
C ALA A 121 -19.58 2.90 1.00
N LEU A 122 -20.44 3.61 0.27
CA LEU A 122 -20.45 5.08 0.27
C LEU A 122 -20.78 5.65 1.66
N ASP A 123 -21.75 5.07 2.35
CA ASP A 123 -22.11 5.49 3.72
C ASP A 123 -20.96 5.26 4.71
N VAL A 124 -20.24 4.15 4.61
CA VAL A 124 -19.06 3.85 5.45
C VAL A 124 -17.92 4.84 5.16
N ALA A 125 -17.63 5.14 3.90
CA ALA A 125 -16.63 6.14 3.54
C ALA A 125 -17.02 7.54 4.05
N LEU A 126 -18.31 7.90 3.96
CA LEU A 126 -18.80 9.17 4.48
C LEU A 126 -18.73 9.25 6.00
N ASP A 127 -19.04 8.16 6.71
CA ASP A 127 -18.91 8.06 8.18
C ASP A 127 -17.46 8.29 8.63
N TRP A 128 -16.47 7.79 7.89
CA TRP A 128 -15.07 8.12 8.17
C TRP A 128 -14.81 9.62 8.11
N CYS A 129 -15.30 10.29 7.06
CA CYS A 129 -15.14 11.75 6.88
C CYS A 129 -15.82 12.57 7.98
N THR A 130 -16.97 12.14 8.50
CA THR A 130 -17.71 12.86 9.54
C THR A 130 -17.14 12.62 10.94
N GLN A 131 -16.50 11.47 11.19
CA GLN A 131 -15.95 11.13 12.50
C GLN A 131 -14.49 11.56 12.68
N ASN A 132 -13.70 11.69 11.60
CA ASN A 132 -12.26 12.01 11.66
C ASN A 132 -11.97 13.47 11.25
N THR A 133 -12.51 14.43 12.01
CA THR A 133 -12.56 15.86 11.61
C THR A 133 -11.42 16.73 12.14
N THR A 134 -10.57 16.23 13.05
CA THR A 134 -9.53 17.06 13.68
C THR A 134 -8.18 17.03 12.94
N GLY A 135 -7.90 15.95 12.20
CA GLY A 135 -6.60 15.71 11.58
C GLY A 135 -5.60 15.03 12.52
N MET A 136 -6.04 14.69 13.73
CA MET A 136 -5.22 14.14 14.82
C MET A 136 -5.55 12.67 15.12
N GLU A 137 -6.67 12.19 14.60
CA GLU A 137 -7.13 10.82 14.69
C GLU A 137 -6.12 9.83 14.10
N VAL A 138 -6.19 8.58 14.53
CA VAL A 138 -5.25 7.53 14.11
C VAL A 138 -5.26 7.31 12.59
N GLY A 139 -6.42 7.50 11.95
CA GLY A 139 -6.58 7.40 10.50
C GLY A 139 -5.85 8.48 9.71
N TRP A 140 -5.46 9.59 10.34
CA TRP A 140 -4.69 10.66 9.70
C TRP A 140 -3.18 10.42 9.71
N GLU A 141 -2.70 9.31 10.27
CA GLU A 141 -1.29 8.98 10.20
C GLU A 141 -0.89 8.55 8.78
N PRO A 142 0.34 8.85 8.32
CA PRO A 142 0.67 8.76 6.90
C PRO A 142 0.51 7.36 6.31
N TYR A 143 0.88 6.32 7.05
CA TYR A 143 0.72 4.94 6.60
C TYR A 143 -0.76 4.55 6.34
N PRO A 144 -1.68 4.58 7.34
CA PRO A 144 -3.09 4.25 7.07
C PRO A 144 -3.76 5.20 6.08
N LEU A 145 -3.37 6.48 6.08
CA LEU A 145 -3.82 7.47 5.12
C LEU A 145 -3.45 7.10 3.68
N SER A 146 -2.24 6.58 3.46
CA SER A 146 -1.77 6.15 2.14
C SER A 146 -2.59 5.00 1.58
N LEU A 147 -2.79 3.94 2.37
CA LEU A 147 -3.58 2.79 1.97
C LEU A 147 -5.04 3.19 1.67
N ARG A 148 -5.64 4.01 2.53
CA ARG A 148 -7.02 4.48 2.34
C ARG A 148 -7.21 5.31 1.09
N ILE A 149 -6.30 6.25 0.81
CA ILE A 149 -6.36 7.06 -0.42
C ILE A 149 -6.41 6.16 -1.65
N VAL A 150 -5.51 5.16 -1.72
CA VAL A 150 -5.46 4.23 -2.85
C VAL A 150 -6.73 3.38 -2.93
N ASN A 151 -7.16 2.78 -1.82
CA ASN A 151 -8.35 1.92 -1.78
C ASN A 151 -9.62 2.68 -2.16
N TRP A 152 -9.81 3.90 -1.64
CA TRP A 152 -10.95 4.74 -1.98
C TRP A 152 -10.92 5.21 -3.43
N LEU A 153 -9.74 5.55 -3.97
CA LEU A 153 -9.64 5.94 -5.37
C LEU A 153 -9.91 4.76 -6.31
N LYS A 154 -9.43 3.56 -6.01
CA LYS A 154 -9.79 2.34 -6.75
C LYS A 154 -11.30 2.07 -6.67
N PHE A 155 -11.87 2.18 -5.48
CA PHE A 155 -13.31 2.04 -5.24
C PHE A 155 -14.13 3.05 -6.07
N ILE A 156 -13.82 4.35 -5.99
CA ILE A 156 -14.53 5.39 -6.71
C ILE A 156 -14.36 5.22 -8.22
N MET A 157 -13.13 4.96 -8.69
CA MET A 157 -12.85 4.76 -10.12
C MET A 157 -13.70 3.61 -10.72
N ARG A 158 -13.87 2.50 -9.99
CA ARG A 158 -14.75 1.41 -10.43
C ARG A 158 -16.22 1.84 -10.41
N ASN A 159 -16.67 2.44 -9.32
CA ASN A 159 -18.09 2.49 -8.98
C ASN A 159 -18.79 3.85 -9.21
N ALA A 160 -18.07 4.91 -9.60
CA ALA A 160 -18.61 6.27 -9.67
C ALA A 160 -19.83 6.39 -10.58
N GLU A 161 -19.78 5.86 -11.80
CA GLU A 161 -20.89 5.96 -12.76
C GLU A 161 -22.16 5.30 -12.21
N ARG A 162 -22.02 4.12 -11.58
CA ARG A 162 -23.15 3.41 -10.97
C ARG A 162 -23.69 4.19 -9.77
N ALA A 163 -22.83 4.78 -8.95
CA ALA A 163 -23.23 5.60 -7.83
C ALA A 163 -23.96 6.89 -8.29
N GLU A 164 -23.50 7.54 -9.35
CA GLU A 164 -24.18 8.68 -9.97
C GLU A 164 -25.59 8.30 -10.47
N ALA A 165 -25.72 7.17 -11.16
CA ALA A 165 -27.01 6.65 -11.62
C ALA A 165 -27.99 6.33 -10.47
N LEU A 166 -27.49 6.13 -9.25
CA LEU A 166 -28.27 5.95 -8.03
C LEU A 166 -28.57 7.26 -7.28
N GLY A 167 -28.22 8.41 -7.84
CA GLY A 167 -28.41 9.73 -7.22
C GLY A 167 -27.39 10.04 -6.12
N LYS A 168 -26.22 9.37 -6.10
CA LYS A 168 -25.16 9.58 -5.09
C LYS A 168 -24.08 10.58 -5.53
N GLY A 169 -24.38 11.44 -6.50
CA GLY A 169 -23.43 12.44 -7.02
C GLY A 169 -22.87 13.37 -5.94
N GLU A 170 -23.72 13.89 -5.05
CA GLU A 170 -23.27 14.76 -3.95
C GLU A 170 -22.36 14.02 -2.96
N THR A 171 -22.68 12.76 -2.66
CA THR A 171 -21.83 11.91 -1.81
C THR A 171 -20.46 11.70 -2.46
N LEU A 172 -20.40 11.41 -3.75
CA LEU A 172 -19.14 11.27 -4.48
C LEU A 172 -18.33 12.57 -4.46
N GLN A 173 -18.97 13.73 -4.65
CA GLN A 173 -18.30 15.03 -4.58
C GLN A 173 -17.72 15.30 -3.18
N ALA A 174 -18.44 14.96 -2.11
CA ALA A 174 -17.94 15.06 -0.75
C ALA A 174 -16.74 14.14 -0.51
N LEU A 175 -16.77 12.89 -1.01
CA LEU A 175 -15.67 11.94 -0.90
C LEU A 175 -14.43 12.39 -1.68
N LEU A 176 -14.60 12.89 -2.91
CA LEU A 176 -13.51 13.43 -3.74
C LEU A 176 -12.85 14.66 -3.09
N ALA A 177 -13.65 15.57 -2.54
CA ALA A 177 -13.14 16.71 -1.79
C ALA A 177 -12.38 16.25 -0.53
N GLY A 178 -12.91 15.26 0.20
CA GLY A 178 -12.24 14.64 1.34
C GLY A 178 -10.91 13.97 0.95
N LEU A 179 -10.86 13.26 -0.18
CA LEU A 179 -9.64 12.64 -0.69
C LEU A 179 -8.56 13.66 -1.06
N ARG A 180 -8.94 14.82 -1.60
CA ARG A 180 -7.99 15.94 -1.79
C ARG A 180 -7.37 16.38 -0.47
N ILE A 181 -8.18 16.54 0.58
CA ILE A 181 -7.70 16.90 1.91
C ILE A 181 -6.75 15.83 2.47
N GLN A 182 -7.09 14.55 2.27
CA GLN A 182 -6.24 13.42 2.62
C GLN A 182 -4.89 13.44 1.89
N ALA A 183 -4.88 13.70 0.58
CA ALA A 183 -3.66 13.80 -0.21
C ALA A 183 -2.78 14.99 0.20
N LEU A 184 -3.36 16.16 0.50
CA LEU A 184 -2.65 17.31 1.07
C LEU A 184 -1.99 16.96 2.41
N ALA A 185 -2.74 16.27 3.28
CA ALA A 185 -2.26 15.86 4.60
C ALA A 185 -1.13 14.84 4.53
N LEU A 186 -1.19 13.93 3.56
CA LEU A 186 -0.12 12.96 3.29
C LEU A 186 1.13 13.67 2.76
N GLU A 187 0.97 14.55 1.77
CA GLU A 187 2.07 15.24 1.14
C GLU A 187 2.93 16.06 2.13
N ALA A 188 2.27 16.67 3.13
CA ALA A 188 2.92 17.45 4.18
C ALA A 188 3.71 16.59 5.18
N ARG A 189 3.48 15.25 5.21
CA ARG A 189 3.95 14.36 6.27
C ARG A 189 4.50 13.04 5.72
N LEU A 190 5.08 13.06 4.53
CA LEU A 190 5.72 11.89 3.92
C LEU A 190 6.73 11.28 4.89
N GLU A 191 6.71 9.95 5.01
CA GLU A 191 7.52 9.15 5.92
C GLU A 191 8.96 8.97 5.41
N THR A 192 9.56 10.07 4.93
CA THR A 192 10.96 10.16 4.48
C THR A 192 12.00 9.86 5.58
N HIS A 193 11.54 9.72 6.83
CA HIS A 193 12.36 9.28 7.95
C HIS A 193 12.36 7.75 8.11
N LEU A 194 11.24 7.08 7.82
CA LEU A 194 11.10 5.62 7.86
C LEU A 194 11.56 4.97 6.54
N LEU A 195 11.45 5.70 5.42
CA LEU A 195 11.76 5.21 4.07
C LEU A 195 10.99 3.92 3.76
N ALA A 196 11.61 3.00 3.04
CA ALA A 196 11.16 1.63 2.90
C ALA A 196 9.73 1.46 2.36
N ASN A 197 9.05 0.37 2.72
CA ASN A 197 7.65 0.13 2.35
C ASN A 197 6.74 1.31 2.71
N HIS A 198 6.98 1.97 3.85
CA HIS A 198 6.19 3.12 4.31
C HIS A 198 6.20 4.27 3.29
N LEU A 199 7.39 4.69 2.87
CA LEU A 199 7.53 5.74 1.87
C LEU A 199 6.99 5.29 0.51
N MET A 200 7.15 4.02 0.14
CA MET A 200 6.55 3.49 -1.09
C MET A 200 5.02 3.61 -1.10
N LYS A 201 4.35 3.27 0.00
CA LYS A 201 2.89 3.48 0.16
C LYS A 201 2.53 4.96 0.00
N ASN A 202 3.31 5.87 0.59
CA ASN A 202 3.06 7.31 0.45
C ASN A 202 3.21 7.79 -1.00
N ILE A 203 4.24 7.32 -1.70
CA ILE A 203 4.51 7.64 -3.11
C ILE A 203 3.34 7.19 -3.99
N LYS A 204 2.93 5.92 -3.85
CA LYS A 204 1.78 5.35 -4.57
C LYS A 204 0.52 6.19 -4.36
N ALA A 205 0.20 6.53 -3.11
CA ALA A 205 -0.98 7.34 -2.79
C ALA A 205 -0.93 8.74 -3.42
N LEU A 206 0.24 9.40 -3.45
CA LEU A 206 0.40 10.67 -4.16
C LEU A 206 0.21 10.53 -5.67
N MET A 207 0.72 9.47 -6.29
CA MET A 207 0.55 9.24 -7.72
C MET A 207 -0.91 8.93 -8.08
N PHE A 208 -1.59 8.10 -7.29
CA PHE A 208 -3.03 7.86 -7.43
C PHE A 208 -3.84 9.15 -7.30
N ALA A 209 -3.57 9.96 -6.28
CA ALA A 209 -4.24 11.26 -6.12
C ALA A 209 -3.94 12.21 -7.29
N GLY A 210 -2.69 12.27 -7.75
CA GLY A 210 -2.27 13.11 -8.87
C GLY A 210 -2.89 12.73 -10.21
N ALA A 211 -3.12 11.42 -10.44
CA ALA A 211 -3.73 10.92 -11.67
C ALA A 211 -5.26 10.99 -11.66
N LEU A 212 -5.90 10.66 -10.53
CA LEU A 212 -7.35 10.45 -10.49
C LEU A 212 -8.15 11.64 -9.95
N LEU A 213 -7.55 12.51 -9.13
CA LEU A 213 -8.25 13.71 -8.67
C LEU A 213 -8.00 14.84 -9.65
N GLY A 214 -9.05 15.49 -10.15
CA GLY A 214 -8.98 16.75 -10.87
C GLY A 214 -8.97 17.90 -9.88
N ALA A 215 -7.79 18.19 -9.32
CA ALA A 215 -7.56 19.21 -8.31
C ALA A 215 -6.41 20.15 -8.71
N PRO A 216 -6.29 21.35 -8.12
CA PRO A 216 -5.17 22.26 -8.39
C PRO A 216 -3.79 21.64 -8.14
N GLU A 217 -3.72 20.69 -7.21
CA GLU A 217 -2.47 20.06 -6.79
C GLU A 217 -2.07 18.82 -7.58
N SER A 218 -2.93 18.33 -8.49
CA SER A 218 -2.78 17.01 -9.11
C SER A 218 -1.45 16.83 -9.85
N SER A 219 -1.09 17.76 -10.73
CA SER A 219 0.18 17.71 -11.46
C SER A 219 1.39 17.76 -10.52
N ARG A 220 1.28 18.48 -9.39
CA ARG A 220 2.35 18.56 -8.38
C ARG A 220 2.50 17.25 -7.62
N TRP A 221 1.40 16.59 -7.25
CA TRP A 221 1.44 15.28 -6.62
C TRP A 221 2.02 14.21 -7.53
N TRP A 222 1.60 14.18 -8.80
CA TRP A 222 2.16 13.26 -9.80
C TRP A 222 3.68 13.46 -9.95
N ALA A 223 4.12 14.69 -10.22
CA ALA A 223 5.55 15.00 -10.41
C ALA A 223 6.40 14.74 -9.15
N LYS A 224 5.84 14.99 -7.95
CA LYS A 224 6.50 14.67 -6.68
C LYS A 224 6.60 13.15 -6.48
N GLY A 225 5.51 12.42 -6.72
CA GLY A 225 5.45 10.98 -6.63
C GLY A 225 6.43 10.31 -7.59
N GLU A 226 6.44 10.70 -8.86
CA GLU A 226 7.37 10.16 -9.87
C GLU A 226 8.84 10.39 -9.50
N ARG A 227 9.19 11.60 -9.05
CA ARG A 227 10.58 11.91 -8.63
C ARG A 227 11.01 11.05 -7.44
N LEU A 228 10.12 10.88 -6.47
CA LEU A 228 10.40 10.02 -5.31
C LEU A 228 10.48 8.55 -5.71
N LEU A 229 9.57 8.09 -6.57
CA LEU A 229 9.57 6.73 -7.10
C LEU A 229 10.90 6.41 -7.78
N GLN A 230 11.38 7.28 -8.67
CA GLN A 230 12.65 7.07 -9.38
C GLN A 230 13.82 6.89 -8.39
N ARG A 231 13.85 7.68 -7.32
CA ARG A 231 14.86 7.60 -6.27
C ARG A 231 14.72 6.29 -5.48
N GLU A 232 13.51 5.96 -5.01
CA GLU A 232 13.29 4.79 -4.16
C GLU A 232 13.41 3.46 -4.94
N LEU A 233 13.14 3.45 -6.26
CA LEU A 233 13.44 2.29 -7.11
C LEU A 233 14.95 1.98 -7.15
N ALA A 234 15.80 3.01 -7.16
CA ALA A 234 17.25 2.84 -7.16
C ALA A 234 17.82 2.50 -5.77
N GLU A 235 17.11 2.87 -4.70
CA GLU A 235 17.54 2.65 -3.33
C GLU A 235 17.06 1.32 -2.75
N GLN A 236 15.79 0.98 -3.00
CA GLN A 236 15.11 -0.10 -2.27
C GLN A 236 15.10 -1.43 -3.02
N ILE A 237 15.39 -1.44 -4.32
CA ILE A 237 15.46 -2.67 -5.13
C ILE A 237 16.93 -3.04 -5.33
N LEU A 238 17.34 -4.15 -4.74
CA LEU A 238 18.71 -4.64 -4.76
C LEU A 238 19.06 -5.26 -6.12
N ALA A 239 20.35 -5.49 -6.38
CA ALA A 239 20.82 -5.98 -7.68
C ALA A 239 20.33 -7.41 -8.00
N ASP A 240 20.11 -8.23 -6.97
CA ASP A 240 19.47 -9.56 -7.08
C ASP A 240 17.93 -9.51 -7.24
N GLY A 241 17.33 -8.32 -7.24
CA GLY A 241 15.90 -8.06 -7.39
C GLY A 241 15.11 -8.07 -6.08
N GLY A 242 15.75 -8.39 -4.95
CA GLY A 242 15.09 -8.35 -3.66
C GLY A 242 14.78 -6.93 -3.19
N HIS A 243 13.82 -6.81 -2.27
CA HIS A 243 13.57 -5.54 -1.60
C HIS A 243 14.52 -5.42 -0.41
N PHE A 244 15.09 -4.24 -0.18
CA PHE A 244 16.12 -4.01 0.83
C PHE A 244 15.68 -4.28 2.28
N GLU A 245 14.37 -4.33 2.59
CA GLU A 245 13.88 -4.76 3.90
C GLU A 245 14.08 -6.26 4.17
N ARG A 246 14.38 -7.04 3.12
CA ARG A 246 14.61 -8.48 3.21
C ARG A 246 13.49 -9.23 3.94
N SER A 247 12.28 -8.69 3.89
CA SER A 247 11.05 -9.37 4.30
C SER A 247 10.33 -9.84 3.03
N PRO A 248 10.17 -11.16 2.83
CA PRO A 248 9.38 -11.71 1.73
C PRO A 248 7.96 -11.11 1.63
N MET A 249 7.33 -10.82 2.77
CA MET A 249 6.02 -10.16 2.82
C MET A 249 6.09 -8.72 2.29
N TYR A 250 7.00 -7.89 2.80
CA TYR A 250 7.14 -6.50 2.32
C TYR A 250 7.61 -6.43 0.87
N HIS A 251 8.43 -7.37 0.42
CA HIS A 251 8.79 -7.50 -0.99
C HIS A 251 7.55 -7.69 -1.87
N ALA A 252 6.64 -8.60 -1.49
CA ALA A 252 5.39 -8.84 -2.21
C ALA A 252 4.47 -7.60 -2.21
N GLU A 253 4.35 -6.90 -1.08
CA GLU A 253 3.56 -5.66 -0.99
C GLU A 253 4.12 -4.54 -1.88
N VAL A 254 5.45 -4.37 -1.91
CA VAL A 254 6.10 -3.36 -2.75
C VAL A 254 5.95 -3.73 -4.23
N LEU A 255 6.08 -5.02 -4.60
CA LEU A 255 5.83 -5.48 -5.96
C LEU A 255 4.39 -5.13 -6.40
N GLU A 256 3.38 -5.37 -5.54
CA GLU A 256 2.00 -4.97 -5.81
C GLU A 256 1.87 -3.44 -6.00
N ASP A 257 2.55 -2.65 -5.17
CA ASP A 257 2.54 -1.19 -5.30
C ASP A 257 3.10 -0.71 -6.64
N LEU A 258 4.22 -1.29 -7.09
CA LEU A 258 4.83 -0.96 -8.38
C LEU A 258 3.95 -1.38 -9.57
N LEU A 259 3.32 -2.56 -9.48
CA LEU A 259 2.35 -3.04 -10.47
C LEU A 259 1.15 -2.10 -10.57
N ASP A 260 0.61 -1.67 -9.43
CA ASP A 260 -0.50 -0.71 -9.37
C ASP A 260 -0.12 0.64 -10.00
N ILE A 261 1.08 1.16 -9.73
CA ILE A 261 1.56 2.42 -10.34
C ILE A 261 1.67 2.27 -11.86
N ARG A 262 2.23 1.16 -12.35
CA ARG A 262 2.32 0.88 -13.79
C ARG A 262 0.93 0.81 -14.44
N THR A 263 0.00 0.09 -13.82
CA THR A 263 -1.39 -0.03 -14.29
C THR A 263 -2.10 1.32 -14.30
N LEU A 264 -1.94 2.12 -13.24
CA LEU A 264 -2.51 3.47 -13.15
C LEU A 264 -1.99 4.38 -14.27
N ALA A 265 -0.67 4.42 -14.46
CA ALA A 265 -0.04 5.26 -15.48
C ALA A 265 -0.54 4.91 -16.88
N SER A 266 -0.61 3.61 -17.19
CA SER A 266 -1.16 3.10 -18.45
C SER A 266 -2.62 3.50 -18.62
N ALA A 267 -3.47 3.26 -17.61
CA ALA A 267 -4.90 3.53 -17.69
C ALA A 267 -5.20 5.02 -17.84
N CYS A 268 -4.43 5.89 -17.21
CA CYS A 268 -4.60 7.35 -17.31
C CYS A 268 -3.87 7.96 -18.52
N GLY A 269 -3.10 7.17 -19.28
CA GLY A 269 -2.26 7.69 -20.37
C GLY A 269 -1.16 8.63 -19.87
N CYS A 270 -0.75 8.52 -18.60
CA CYS A 270 0.27 9.38 -18.02
C CYS A 270 1.67 8.92 -18.47
N LEU A 271 2.43 9.83 -19.06
CA LEU A 271 3.84 9.57 -19.39
C LEU A 271 4.68 9.60 -18.12
N MET A 272 5.43 8.53 -17.89
CA MET A 272 6.41 8.43 -16.81
C MET A 272 7.83 8.38 -17.37
N LYS A 273 8.67 9.33 -16.96
CA LYS A 273 10.12 9.37 -17.22
C LYS A 273 10.82 8.13 -16.67
N CYS A 274 10.40 7.64 -15.50
CA CYS A 274 10.97 6.45 -14.89
C CYS A 274 10.32 5.13 -15.35
N ALA A 275 9.45 5.13 -16.37
CA ALA A 275 8.77 3.91 -16.85
C ALA A 275 9.72 2.76 -17.23
N PRO A 276 10.87 2.99 -17.90
CA PRO A 276 11.81 1.90 -18.20
C PRO A 276 12.41 1.28 -16.93
N GLN A 277 12.82 2.13 -15.97
CA GLN A 277 13.37 1.69 -14.69
C GLN A 277 12.31 0.93 -13.87
N LEU A 278 11.09 1.45 -13.79
CA LEU A 278 9.96 0.78 -13.12
C LEU A 278 9.72 -0.63 -13.69
N SER A 279 9.68 -0.75 -15.02
CA SER A 279 9.47 -2.04 -15.70
C SER A 279 10.61 -3.03 -15.41
N ALA A 280 11.86 -2.55 -15.42
CA ALA A 280 13.02 -3.37 -15.10
C ALA A 280 13.00 -3.86 -13.64
N CYS A 281 12.70 -2.97 -12.68
CA CYS A 281 12.57 -3.32 -11.27
C CYS A 281 11.45 -4.33 -11.04
N ILE A 282 10.27 -4.15 -11.66
CA ILE A 282 9.16 -5.12 -11.55
C ILE A 282 9.60 -6.52 -12.04
N ALA A 283 10.30 -6.60 -13.17
CA ALA A 283 10.79 -7.88 -13.70
C ALA A 283 11.83 -8.54 -12.77
N GLN A 284 12.75 -7.75 -12.22
CA GLN A 284 13.75 -8.24 -11.26
C GLN A 284 13.09 -8.74 -9.97
N MET A 285 12.15 -7.97 -9.42
CA MET A 285 11.39 -8.36 -8.23
C MET A 285 10.55 -9.62 -8.47
N ALA A 286 9.89 -9.74 -9.62
CA ALA A 286 9.14 -10.95 -9.98
C ALA A 286 10.07 -12.18 -10.06
N ALA A 287 11.25 -12.03 -10.67
CA ALA A 287 12.24 -13.09 -10.74
C ALA A 287 12.77 -13.49 -9.34
N PHE A 288 13.02 -12.51 -8.47
CA PHE A 288 13.39 -12.74 -7.07
C PHE A 288 12.28 -13.49 -6.32
N LEU A 289 11.03 -12.99 -6.36
CA LEU A 289 9.89 -13.59 -5.68
C LEU A 289 9.74 -15.06 -6.08
N ARG A 290 9.72 -15.35 -7.38
CA ARG A 290 9.64 -16.73 -7.90
C ARG A 290 10.76 -17.63 -7.37
N ARG A 291 11.98 -17.10 -7.23
CA ARG A 291 13.12 -17.87 -6.72
C ARG A 291 12.98 -18.21 -5.25
N ILE A 292 12.32 -17.38 -4.44
CA ILE A 292 12.19 -17.62 -3.00
C ILE A 292 10.91 -18.36 -2.61
N LEU A 293 9.96 -18.64 -3.53
CA LEU A 293 8.73 -19.35 -3.16
C LEU A 293 8.98 -20.81 -2.73
N HIS A 294 8.23 -21.26 -1.74
CA HIS A 294 8.11 -22.68 -1.43
C HIS A 294 7.39 -23.42 -2.58
N PRO A 295 7.51 -24.77 -2.67
CA PRO A 295 6.82 -25.55 -3.71
C PRO A 295 5.30 -25.44 -3.71
N ASP A 296 4.69 -25.06 -2.58
CA ASP A 296 3.26 -24.76 -2.44
C ASP A 296 2.86 -23.37 -2.98
N GLY A 297 3.85 -22.55 -3.38
CA GLY A 297 3.65 -21.20 -3.90
C GLY A 297 3.63 -20.11 -2.83
N GLU A 298 3.80 -20.46 -1.55
CA GLU A 298 3.84 -19.50 -0.45
C GLU A 298 5.23 -18.89 -0.27
N ILE A 299 5.25 -17.71 0.35
CA ILE A 299 6.50 -17.02 0.72
C ILE A 299 7.15 -17.69 1.94
N PRO A 300 8.48 -17.66 2.07
CA PRO A 300 9.14 -18.08 3.31
C PRO A 300 8.90 -17.03 4.40
N LEU A 301 8.74 -17.48 5.64
CA LEU A 301 8.44 -16.62 6.79
C LEU A 301 9.70 -16.09 7.50
N PHE A 302 10.64 -15.55 6.70
CA PHE A 302 11.83 -14.90 7.22
C PHE A 302 11.57 -13.43 7.58
N ASN A 303 12.34 -12.94 8.55
CA ASN A 303 12.23 -11.58 9.09
C ASN A 303 10.78 -11.25 9.50
N ASP A 304 10.30 -10.03 9.27
CA ASP A 304 8.92 -9.66 9.60
C ASP A 304 7.97 -10.05 8.45
N SER A 305 7.68 -11.34 8.33
CA SER A 305 6.77 -11.89 7.32
C SER A 305 5.66 -12.73 7.93
N ALA A 306 4.45 -12.56 7.40
CA ALA A 306 3.29 -13.39 7.69
C ALA A 306 2.53 -13.70 6.40
N LEU A 307 1.86 -14.85 6.37
CA LEU A 307 0.94 -15.20 5.28
C LEU A 307 -0.35 -14.36 5.38
N GLU A 308 -1.10 -14.30 4.28
CA GLU A 308 -2.42 -13.64 4.18
C GLU A 308 -2.43 -12.11 4.37
N ILE A 309 -1.27 -11.49 4.58
CA ILE A 309 -1.12 -10.02 4.65
C ILE A 309 -0.85 -9.40 3.28
N ALA A 310 0.04 -10.00 2.49
CA ALA A 310 0.27 -9.61 1.10
C ALA A 310 -0.64 -10.40 0.15
N ARG A 311 -0.84 -9.88 -1.06
CA ARG A 311 -1.51 -10.64 -2.13
C ARG A 311 -0.74 -11.95 -2.40
N PRO A 312 -1.44 -13.08 -2.66
CA PRO A 312 -0.78 -14.34 -2.98
C PRO A 312 0.22 -14.20 -4.12
N ALA A 313 1.43 -14.74 -3.94
CA ALA A 313 2.55 -14.53 -4.85
C ALA A 313 2.24 -14.97 -6.29
N GLY A 314 1.51 -16.07 -6.46
CA GLY A 314 1.08 -16.54 -7.78
C GLY A 314 0.21 -15.52 -8.55
N GLN A 315 -0.63 -14.76 -7.86
CA GLN A 315 -1.40 -13.67 -8.48
C GLN A 315 -0.49 -12.52 -8.90
N LEU A 316 0.49 -12.14 -8.05
CA LEU A 316 1.46 -11.08 -8.36
C LEU A 316 2.31 -11.45 -9.58
N LEU A 317 2.83 -12.67 -9.65
CA LEU A 317 3.59 -13.16 -10.80
C LEU A 317 2.74 -13.11 -12.08
N THR A 318 1.47 -13.54 -12.02
CA THR A 318 0.55 -13.44 -13.16
C THR A 318 0.38 -12.00 -13.66
N LEU A 319 0.27 -11.03 -12.75
CA LEU A 319 0.15 -9.60 -13.08
C LEU A 319 1.42 -9.00 -13.69
N THR A 320 2.57 -9.63 -13.49
CA THR A 320 3.84 -9.21 -14.11
C THR A 320 3.93 -9.66 -15.57
N GLY A 321 3.10 -10.64 -15.98
CA GLY A 321 3.21 -11.36 -17.25
C GLY A 321 4.06 -12.63 -17.16
N ASP A 322 4.59 -12.96 -15.98
CA ASP A 322 5.32 -14.20 -15.71
C ASP A 322 4.39 -15.37 -15.39
N SER A 323 4.86 -16.57 -15.72
CA SER A 323 4.22 -17.82 -15.29
C SER A 323 4.72 -18.24 -13.91
N VAL A 324 3.81 -18.76 -13.08
CA VAL A 324 4.12 -19.40 -11.78
C VAL A 324 4.83 -20.74 -11.98
N ALA A 325 4.90 -21.27 -13.21
CA ALA A 325 5.53 -22.54 -13.48
C ALA A 325 7.01 -22.52 -13.06
N VAL A 326 7.33 -23.33 -12.05
CA VAL A 326 8.72 -23.64 -11.72
C VAL A 326 9.31 -24.38 -12.92
N PRO A 327 10.44 -23.94 -13.48
CA PRO A 327 11.04 -24.65 -14.60
C PRO A 327 11.28 -26.12 -14.24
N SER A 328 10.85 -27.02 -15.13
CA SER A 328 11.06 -28.47 -14.98
C SER A 328 12.54 -28.78 -15.25
N ILE A 329 13.38 -28.58 -14.24
CA ILE A 329 14.81 -28.87 -14.31
C ILE A 329 15.04 -30.25 -13.70
N ALA A 330 15.67 -31.17 -14.43
CA ALA A 330 15.92 -32.54 -13.96
C ALA A 330 17.05 -32.65 -12.90
N ARG A 331 17.70 -31.53 -12.56
CA ARG A 331 18.87 -31.47 -11.67
C ARG A 331 18.61 -30.55 -10.49
N PRO A 332 19.28 -30.77 -9.34
CA PRO A 332 19.27 -29.82 -8.26
C PRO A 332 19.73 -28.43 -8.72
N GLU A 333 18.96 -27.40 -8.38
CA GLU A 333 19.26 -26.00 -8.68
C GLU A 333 19.67 -25.30 -7.39
N VAL A 334 20.80 -24.59 -7.43
CA VAL A 334 21.24 -23.70 -6.35
C VAL A 334 21.20 -22.28 -6.88
N SER A 335 20.40 -21.44 -6.24
CA SER A 335 20.35 -19.99 -6.49
C SER A 335 20.91 -19.25 -5.29
N ILE A 336 21.89 -18.39 -5.52
CA ILE A 336 22.43 -17.48 -4.51
C ILE A 336 21.96 -16.06 -4.87
N LEU A 337 21.41 -15.36 -3.89
CA LEU A 337 20.88 -14.01 -3.97
C LEU A 337 21.70 -13.16 -2.99
N ASP A 338 22.88 -12.74 -3.44
CA ASP A 338 23.95 -12.20 -2.58
C ASP A 338 23.54 -10.92 -1.84
N ASP A 339 22.83 -10.00 -2.50
CA ASP A 339 22.48 -8.69 -1.91
C ASP A 339 21.42 -8.82 -0.80
N THR A 340 20.46 -9.72 -0.98
CA THR A 340 19.49 -10.07 0.06
C THR A 340 20.03 -11.07 1.08
N GLY A 341 21.02 -11.87 0.70
CA GLY A 341 21.58 -12.95 1.52
C GLY A 341 20.75 -14.23 1.54
N TYR A 342 19.88 -14.45 0.55
CA TYR A 342 19.13 -15.70 0.41
C TYR A 342 19.91 -16.75 -0.40
N ALA A 343 19.84 -18.01 0.03
CA ALA A 343 20.26 -19.15 -0.77
C ALA A 343 19.11 -20.16 -0.90
N VAL A 344 18.81 -20.57 -2.13
CA VAL A 344 17.70 -21.49 -2.42
C VAL A 344 18.26 -22.74 -3.09
N ILE A 345 17.97 -23.90 -2.51
CA ILE A 345 18.31 -25.22 -3.06
C ILE A 345 17.01 -25.94 -3.40
N ARG A 346 16.82 -26.25 -4.68
CA ARG A 346 15.68 -27.04 -5.17
C ARG A 346 16.17 -28.39 -5.65
N ALA A 347 15.50 -29.46 -5.26
CA ALA A 347 15.74 -30.82 -5.73
C ALA A 347 14.46 -31.34 -6.41
N PRO A 348 14.26 -31.04 -7.71
CA PRO A 348 12.99 -31.33 -8.39
C PRO A 348 12.62 -32.81 -8.42
N SER A 349 13.63 -33.70 -8.48
CA SER A 349 13.44 -35.16 -8.46
C SER A 349 12.81 -35.68 -7.16
N SER A 350 13.00 -34.99 -6.03
CA SER A 350 12.43 -35.35 -4.73
C SER A 350 11.34 -34.39 -4.26
N GLY A 351 11.07 -33.33 -5.02
CA GLY A 351 10.22 -32.21 -4.58
C GLY A 351 10.82 -31.39 -3.43
N GLY A 352 12.08 -31.60 -3.08
CA GLY A 352 12.74 -30.94 -1.95
C GLY A 352 13.02 -29.47 -2.24
N CYS A 353 12.79 -28.61 -1.25
CA CYS A 353 13.17 -27.20 -1.28
C CYS A 353 13.76 -26.80 0.08
N LEU A 354 14.94 -26.18 0.06
CA LEU A 354 15.56 -25.55 1.21
C LEU A 354 15.85 -24.10 0.87
N ILE A 355 15.46 -23.20 1.76
CA ILE A 355 15.75 -21.76 1.65
C ILE A 355 16.48 -21.37 2.92
N PHE A 356 17.63 -20.73 2.75
CA PHE A 356 18.44 -20.20 3.83
C PHE A 356 18.39 -18.67 3.78
N ASP A 357 18.13 -18.06 4.93
CA ASP A 357 18.44 -16.66 5.18
C ASP A 357 19.81 -16.58 5.85
N CYS A 358 20.79 -16.09 5.10
CA CYS A 358 22.16 -15.83 5.57
C CYS A 358 22.51 -14.34 5.44
N GLY A 359 21.51 -13.50 5.20
CA GLY A 359 21.65 -12.06 5.05
C GLY A 359 21.59 -11.31 6.37
N PRO A 360 21.94 -10.02 6.36
CA PRO A 360 21.60 -9.14 7.48
C PRO A 360 20.08 -8.99 7.61
N LEU A 361 19.56 -8.87 8.84
CA LEU A 361 18.12 -8.87 9.18
C LEU A 361 17.25 -7.84 8.43
N GLY A 362 17.85 -6.77 7.91
CA GLY A 362 17.19 -5.67 7.23
C GLY A 362 18.20 -4.58 6.85
N PRO A 363 17.75 -3.38 6.43
CA PRO A 363 18.65 -2.27 6.14
C PRO A 363 19.29 -1.74 7.43
N ASP A 364 20.50 -1.22 7.32
CA ASP A 364 21.21 -0.61 8.47
C ASP A 364 20.50 0.63 9.02
N TYR A 365 19.58 1.22 8.23
CA TYR A 365 18.89 2.47 8.54
C TYR A 365 17.40 2.35 8.18
N GLN A 366 16.53 2.69 9.14
CA GLN A 366 15.07 2.83 8.98
C GLN A 366 14.51 3.73 10.07
#